data_AF-A0A661HX35-F1
#
_entry.id   AF-A0A661HX35-F1
#
_cell.length_a   1.000
_cell.length_b   1.000
_cell.length_c   1.000
_cell.angle_alpha   90.00
_cell.angle_beta   90.00
_cell.angle_gamma   90.00
#
_symmetry.space_group_name_H-M   'P 1'
#
loop_
_entity.id
_entity.type
_entity.pdbx_description
1 polymer ?
#
loop_
_entity_poly.entity_id
_entity_poly.type
_entity_poly.pdbx_seq_one_letter_code
_entity_poly.pdbx_strand_id
1 'polypeptide(L)'
;MWLTNLKIAIVEKNPDALDKLLDDIPTLSKAEDIEMAIYLLREAAELLHTLKDETEVSMGKIKKNLQFLRSTEIKTSSRLDIKS
;
A
#
# COMPACT_ATOMS: atom_id res chain seq x y z
N MET A 1 0.66 9.69 -24.05
CA MET A 1 0.30 8.39 -23.42
C MET A 1 0.49 8.41 -21.92
N TRP A 2 1.58 8.99 -21.38
CA TRP A 2 1.81 9.03 -19.93
C TRP A 2 0.66 9.66 -19.11
N LEU A 3 0.17 10.84 -19.49
CA LEU A 3 -0.98 11.48 -18.84
C LEU A 3 -2.26 10.61 -18.83
N THR A 4 -2.49 9.88 -19.92
CA THR A 4 -3.61 8.95 -20.04
C THR A 4 -3.44 7.78 -19.08
N ASN A 5 -2.24 7.21 -19.02
CA ASN A 5 -1.91 6.12 -18.11
C ASN A 5 -2.01 6.56 -16.64
N LEU A 6 -1.59 7.79 -16.31
CA LEU A 6 -1.75 8.36 -14.97
C LEU A 6 -3.23 8.46 -14.58
N LYS A 7 -4.09 8.95 -15.49
CA LYS A 7 -5.54 8.96 -15.25
C LYS A 7 -6.11 7.56 -15.03
N ILE A 8 -5.72 6.59 -15.86
CA ILE A 8 -6.16 5.20 -15.73
C ILE A 8 -5.74 4.63 -14.36
N ALA A 9 -4.47 4.82 -13.98
CA ALA A 9 -3.92 4.32 -12.73
C ALA A 9 -4.64 4.91 -11.49
N ILE A 10 -5.00 6.20 -11.53
CA ILE A 10 -5.79 6.86 -10.48
C ILE A 10 -7.21 6.29 -10.42
N VAL A 11 -7.89 6.14 -11.56
CA VAL A 11 -9.27 5.62 -11.62
C VAL A 11 -9.35 4.16 -11.17
N GLU A 12 -8.38 3.34 -11.56
CA GLU A 12 -8.28 1.94 -11.16
C GLU A 12 -7.77 1.76 -9.72
N LYS A 13 -7.34 2.85 -9.07
CA LYS A 13 -6.69 2.85 -7.74
C LYS A 13 -5.56 1.83 -7.65
N ASN A 14 -4.75 1.73 -8.70
CA ASN A 14 -3.73 0.70 -8.85
C ASN A 14 -2.34 1.26 -8.51
N PRO A 15 -1.78 0.95 -7.32
CA PRO A 15 -0.49 1.49 -6.89
C PRO A 15 0.67 1.00 -7.77
N ASP A 16 0.60 -0.23 -8.28
CA ASP A 16 1.65 -0.80 -9.15
C ASP A 16 1.70 -0.09 -10.50
N ALA A 17 0.54 0.36 -11.00
CA ALA A 17 0.48 1.16 -12.22
C ALA A 17 1.00 2.58 -12.01
N LEU A 18 0.78 3.16 -10.83
CA LEU A 18 1.38 4.43 -10.43
C LEU A 18 2.90 4.33 -10.28
N ASP A 19 3.40 3.24 -9.69
CA ASP A 19 4.83 3.01 -9.49
C ASP A 19 5.57 2.88 -10.83
N LYS A 20 4.99 2.12 -11.78
CA LYS A 20 5.51 2.02 -13.15
C LYS A 20 5.53 3.35 -13.90
N LEU A 21 4.69 4.30 -13.54
CA LEU A 21 4.70 5.64 -14.15
C LEU A 21 5.86 6.51 -13.64
N LEU A 22 6.46 6.16 -12.50
CA LEU A 22 7.64 6.83 -11.97
C LEU A 22 8.92 6.41 -12.68
N ASP A 23 8.93 5.22 -13.29
CA ASP A 23 10.05 4.71 -14.08
C ASP A 23 10.25 5.46 -15.40
N ASP A 24 9.22 6.18 -15.87
CA ASP A 24 9.21 6.83 -17.17
C ASP A 24 8.95 8.34 -17.03
N ILE A 25 9.87 9.16 -17.53
CA ILE A 25 9.81 10.63 -17.40
C ILE A 25 8.93 11.20 -18.52
N PRO A 26 7.79 11.85 -18.23
CA PRO A 26 6.93 12.38 -19.28
C PRO A 26 7.53 13.61 -19.97
N THR A 27 7.50 13.62 -21.29
CA THR A 27 7.68 14.84 -22.08
C THR A 27 6.37 15.59 -22.19
N LEU A 28 6.18 16.59 -21.32
CA LEU A 28 5.04 17.51 -21.34
C LEU A 28 5.48 18.83 -22.01
N SER A 29 4.90 19.16 -23.15
CA SER A 29 5.29 20.36 -23.92
C SER A 29 4.28 21.50 -23.87
N LYS A 30 3.02 21.23 -23.49
CA LYS A 30 1.97 22.23 -23.34
C LYS A 30 1.80 22.62 -21.87
N ALA A 31 1.60 23.91 -21.61
CA ALA A 31 1.36 24.41 -20.25
C ALA A 31 0.12 23.75 -19.60
N GLU A 32 -0.95 23.54 -20.36
CA GLU A 32 -2.17 22.87 -19.90
C GLU A 32 -1.92 21.42 -19.47
N ASP A 33 -1.07 20.68 -20.20
CA ASP A 33 -0.72 19.30 -19.88
C ASP A 33 0.12 19.22 -18.60
N ILE A 34 0.99 20.21 -18.37
CA ILE A 34 1.79 20.33 -17.15
C ILE A 34 0.89 20.61 -15.94
N GLU A 35 -0.01 21.59 -16.08
CA GLU A 35 -0.93 21.96 -15.01
C GLU A 35 -1.85 20.79 -14.64
N MET A 36 -2.38 20.08 -15.64
CA MET A 36 -3.17 18.88 -15.44
C MET A 36 -2.38 17.76 -14.75
N ALA A 37 -1.11 17.54 -15.15
CA ALA A 37 -0.26 16.54 -14.51
C ALA A 37 -0.03 16.84 -13.03
N ILE A 38 0.16 18.12 -12.66
CA ILE A 38 0.34 18.53 -11.26
C ILE A 38 -0.90 18.19 -10.42
N TYR A 39 -2.10 18.52 -10.92
CA TYR A 39 -3.33 18.18 -10.20
C TYR A 39 -3.53 16.67 -10.07
N LEU A 40 -3.26 15.90 -11.12
CA LEU A 40 -3.36 14.44 -11.08
C LEU A 40 -2.34 13.80 -10.15
N LEU A 41 -1.12 14.32 -10.09
CA LEU A 41 -0.09 13.84 -9.17
C LEU A 41 -0.47 14.09 -7.71
N ARG A 42 -1.11 15.23 -7.43
CA ARG A 42 -1.65 15.52 -6.10
C ARG A 42 -2.74 14.52 -5.72
N GLU A 43 -3.69 14.28 -6.61
CA GLU A 43 -4.76 13.28 -6.39
C GLU A 43 -4.17 11.88 -6.15
N ALA A 44 -3.18 11.48 -6.98
CA ALA A 44 -2.49 10.21 -6.82
C ALA A 44 -1.78 10.09 -5.46
N ALA A 45 -1.17 11.18 -4.97
CA ALA A 45 -0.54 11.21 -3.65
C ALA A 45 -1.56 11.07 -2.51
N GLU A 46 -2.69 11.78 -2.59
CA GLU A 46 -3.77 11.68 -1.60
C GLU A 46 -4.37 10.26 -1.58
N LEU A 47 -4.52 9.62 -2.74
CA LEU A 47 -4.94 8.23 -2.87
C LEU A 47 -3.95 7.26 -2.21
N LEU A 48 -2.64 7.40 -2.48
CA LEU A 48 -1.60 6.55 -1.89
C LEU A 48 -1.54 6.70 -0.37
N HIS A 49 -1.69 7.93 0.15
CA HIS A 49 -1.75 8.17 1.60
C HIS A 49 -2.95 7.47 2.23
N THR A 50 -4.12 7.58 1.60
CA THR A 50 -5.34 6.92 2.09
C THR A 50 -5.16 5.40 2.12
N LEU A 51 -4.63 4.82 1.05
CA LEU A 51 -4.39 3.37 0.96
C LEU A 51 -3.38 2.89 2.01
N LYS A 52 -2.33 3.68 2.26
CA LYS A 52 -1.35 3.40 3.32
C LYS A 52 -2.02 3.36 4.69
N ASP A 53 -2.82 4.36 5.02
CA ASP A 53 -3.48 4.47 6.33
C ASP A 53 -4.48 3.32 6.54
N GLU A 54 -5.27 2.97 5.51
CA GLU A 54 -6.16 1.80 5.54
C GLU A 54 -5.39 0.49 5.76
N THR A 55 -4.26 0.34 5.07
CA THR A 55 -3.38 -0.83 5.20
C THR A 55 -2.79 -0.92 6.61
N GLU A 56 -2.35 0.19 7.18
CA GLU A 56 -1.83 0.25 8.55
C GLU A 56 -2.89 -0.18 9.57
N VAL A 57 -4.12 0.32 9.44
CA VAL A 57 -5.25 -0.07 10.29
C VAL A 57 -5.53 -1.57 10.18
N SER A 58 -5.54 -2.11 8.95
CA SER A 58 -5.77 -3.53 8.69
C SER A 58 -4.68 -4.40 9.31
N MET A 59 -3.40 -4.05 9.09
CA MET A 59 -2.25 -4.74 9.68
C MET A 59 -2.26 -4.69 11.21
N GLY A 60 -2.69 -3.57 11.79
CA GLY A 60 -2.88 -3.44 13.23
C GLY A 60 -3.91 -4.43 13.78
N LYS A 61 -5.02 -4.65 13.07
CA LYS A 61 -6.03 -5.66 13.43
C LYS A 61 -5.46 -7.07 13.31
N ILE A 62 -4.76 -7.38 12.22
CA ILE A 62 -4.12 -8.69 12.01
C ILE A 62 -3.13 -8.98 13.14
N LYS A 63 -2.29 -8.01 13.52
CA LYS A 63 -1.32 -8.15 14.61
C LYS A 63 -2.00 -8.46 15.95
N LYS A 64 -3.11 -7.78 16.27
CA LYS A 64 -3.89 -8.05 17.49
C LYS A 64 -4.47 -9.46 17.49
N ASN A 65 -5.05 -9.89 16.37
CA ASN A 65 -5.60 -11.23 16.24
C ASN A 65 -4.50 -12.30 16.38
N LEU A 66 -3.33 -12.08 15.78
CA LEU A 66 -2.18 -12.98 15.93
C LEU A 66 -1.68 -13.05 17.38
N GLN A 67 -1.63 -11.92 18.08
CA GLN A 67 -1.26 -11.87 19.49
C GLN A 67 -2.26 -12.62 20.37
N PHE A 68 -3.56 -12.47 20.10
CA PHE A 68 -4.61 -13.22 20.77
C PHE A 68 -4.41 -14.73 20.57
N LEU A 69 -4.28 -15.19 19.32
CA LEU A 69 -4.07 -16.62 19.02
C LEU A 69 -2.85 -17.20 19.74
N ARG A 70 -1.72 -16.49 19.71
CA ARG A 70 -0.49 -16.87 20.45
C ARG A 70 -0.67 -16.87 21.97
N SER A 71 -1.53 -16.01 22.51
CA SER A 71 -1.83 -15.99 23.95
C SER A 71 -2.71 -17.16 24.38
N THR A 72 -3.51 -17.70 23.45
CA THR A 72 -4.36 -18.87 23.65
C THR A 72 -3.67 -20.19 23.30
N GLU A 73 -2.50 -20.15 22.66
CA GLU A 73 -1.66 -21.33 22.47
C GLU A 73 -1.27 -21.87 23.85
N ILE A 74 -1.80 -23.06 24.17
CA ILE A 74 -1.37 -23.82 25.34
C ILE A 74 0.10 -24.12 25.13
N LYS A 75 0.98 -23.44 25.87
CA LYS A 75 2.39 -23.81 25.96
C LYS A 75 2.44 -25.24 26.48
N THR A 76 2.64 -26.20 25.58
CA THR A 76 3.04 -27.56 25.94
C THR A 76 4.43 -27.45 26.55
N SER A 77 4.48 -27.13 27.84
CA SER A 77 5.65 -27.34 28.67
C SER A 77 5.96 -28.83 28.58
N SER A 78 6.90 -29.22 27.71
CA SER A 78 7.46 -30.57 27.66
C SER A 78 8.29 -30.80 28.92
N ARG A 79 7.64 -30.84 30.08
CA ARG A 79 8.22 -31.40 31.30
C ARG A 79 8.05 -32.91 31.23
N LEU A 80 8.81 -33.53 30.35
CA LEU A 80 9.16 -34.94 30.46
C LEU A 80 10.59 -35.03 31.01
N ASP A 81 10.81 -34.47 32.20
CA ASP A 81 11.99 -34.78 33.00
C ASP A 81 11.69 -36.08 33.76
N ILE A 82 11.77 -37.22 33.05
CA ILE A 82 11.82 -38.52 33.70
C ILE A 82 13.32 -38.81 33.92
N LYS A 83 13.87 -38.35 35.06
CA LYS A 83 15.15 -38.88 35.53
C LYS A 83 14.95 -40.36 35.87
N SER A 84 15.61 -41.24 35.12
CA SER A 84 15.89 -42.62 35.54
C SER A 84 17.10 -42.65 36.46
#